data_AF-A0A8E7SKC6-F1
#
_entry.id   AF-A0A8E7SKC6-F1
#
_cell.length_a   1.000
_cell.length_b   1.000
_cell.length_c   1.000
_cell.angle_alpha   90.00
_cell.angle_beta   90.00
_cell.angle_gamma   90.00
#
_symmetry.space_group_name_H-M   'P 1'
#
loop_
_entity.id
_entity.type
_entity.pdbx_description
1 polymer ?
#
loop_
_entity_poly.entity_id
_entity_poly.type
_entity_poly.pdbx_seq_one_letter_code
_entity_poly.pdbx_strand_id
1 'polypeptide(L)'
;MKKLISLLISFSVVGCVPYEQQTNLADGLLINGYTNERILNTINSHRAIKATRIDYTGGLIYGSDDFTERPAIATLSDGSYSQGYLQSTGRWSNDVHVTFVTEDERKAQKEKEEREQQKRIEDIKREAEEESNKREKEFNTASIKRFPYEAELFCYDSRSFELYMPSSCNLSVTGNMGPTNFFDKQAPSKRIMLERNYKLKFMMYTANPTINMRVNIISRSSGKVIASKDGNYFNSIFIAN
;
A
#
# COMPACT_ATOMS: atom_id res chain seq x y z
N MET A 1 51.45 -52.72 46.61
CA MET A 1 50.98 -51.41 47.08
C MET A 1 51.39 -50.33 46.07
N LYS A 2 50.48 -49.90 45.18
CA LYS A 2 50.69 -48.77 44.27
C LYS A 2 49.86 -47.60 44.81
N LYS A 3 50.52 -46.53 45.27
CA LYS A 3 49.86 -45.30 45.73
C LYS A 3 49.48 -44.48 44.50
N LEU A 4 48.17 -44.36 44.22
CA LEU A 4 47.65 -43.38 43.28
C LEU A 4 47.75 -42.00 43.92
N ILE A 5 48.57 -41.13 43.35
CA ILE A 5 48.57 -39.70 43.64
C ILE A 5 47.41 -39.12 42.83
N SER A 6 46.30 -38.84 43.51
CA SER A 6 45.18 -38.09 42.95
C SER A 6 45.56 -36.61 42.97
N LEU A 7 45.91 -36.07 41.80
CA LEU A 7 46.15 -34.65 41.61
C LEU A 7 44.77 -33.97 41.41
N LEU A 8 44.15 -33.53 42.50
CA LEU A 8 42.97 -32.65 42.44
C LEU A 8 43.44 -31.23 42.12
N ILE A 9 43.45 -30.91 40.82
CA ILE A 9 43.63 -29.55 40.34
C ILE A 9 42.35 -28.77 40.66
N SER A 10 42.50 -27.79 41.54
CA SER A 10 41.51 -26.76 41.86
C SER A 10 41.17 -25.95 40.60
N PHE A 11 39.95 -26.09 40.08
CA PHE A 11 39.40 -25.18 39.09
C PHE A 11 38.81 -23.96 39.80
N SER A 12 39.56 -22.86 39.76
CA SER A 12 39.06 -21.52 40.07
C SER A 12 37.96 -21.17 39.08
N VAL A 13 36.75 -20.91 39.57
CA VAL A 13 35.63 -20.38 38.79
C VAL A 13 35.93 -18.90 38.49
N VAL A 14 36.68 -18.64 37.43
CA VAL A 14 36.78 -17.31 36.81
C VAL A 14 36.71 -17.53 35.30
N GLY A 15 35.50 -17.82 34.84
CA GLY A 15 35.18 -17.76 33.41
C GLY A 15 35.04 -16.30 32.99
N CYS A 16 36.17 -15.60 32.82
CA CYS A 16 36.21 -14.41 31.98
C CYS A 16 35.83 -14.84 30.56
N VAL A 17 34.61 -14.53 30.13
CA VAL A 17 34.32 -14.45 28.70
C VAL A 17 34.93 -13.13 28.22
N PRO A 18 35.88 -13.14 27.27
CA PRO A 18 36.49 -11.90 26.79
C PRO A 18 35.42 -11.00 26.14
N TYR A 19 35.46 -9.74 26.53
CA TYR A 19 34.45 -8.69 26.35
C TYR A 19 34.29 -8.19 24.88
N GLU A 20 34.88 -8.87 23.90
CA GLU A 20 34.97 -8.44 22.49
C GLU A 20 34.19 -9.34 21.50
N GLN A 21 33.42 -10.31 21.97
CA GLN A 21 32.51 -11.12 21.13
C GLN A 21 31.03 -10.98 21.52
N GLN A 22 30.64 -9.89 22.19
CA GLN A 22 29.23 -9.56 22.27
C GLN A 22 28.83 -8.90 20.96
N THR A 23 27.98 -9.58 20.18
CA THR A 23 27.33 -9.00 19.00
C THR A 23 26.88 -7.58 19.33
N ASN A 24 27.43 -6.59 18.63
CA ASN A 24 27.03 -5.20 18.82
C ASN A 24 25.52 -5.09 18.54
N LEU A 25 24.76 -4.68 19.53
CA LEU A 25 23.30 -4.50 19.45
C LEU A 25 22.95 -3.50 18.35
N ALA A 26 23.82 -2.53 18.10
CA ALA A 26 23.63 -1.58 17.01
C ALA A 26 23.76 -2.26 15.64
N ASP A 27 24.81 -3.06 15.43
CA ASP A 27 25.02 -3.81 14.19
C ASP A 27 23.90 -4.84 13.97
N GLY A 28 23.41 -5.44 15.07
CA GLY A 28 22.32 -6.39 15.03
C GLY A 28 20.98 -5.81 14.58
N LEU A 29 20.81 -4.48 14.65
CA LEU A 29 19.65 -3.72 14.17
C LEU A 29 19.97 -2.83 12.95
N LEU A 30 21.22 -2.84 12.47
CA LEU A 30 21.71 -1.94 11.42
C LEU A 30 21.53 -0.45 11.75
N ILE A 31 21.78 -0.06 13.00
CA ILE A 31 21.80 1.35 13.43
C ILE A 31 23.23 1.85 13.58
N ASN A 32 23.56 2.98 12.94
CA ASN A 32 24.89 3.55 12.99
C ASN A 32 25.06 4.47 14.22
N GLY A 33 26.24 4.44 14.84
CA GLY A 33 26.60 5.39 15.91
C GLY A 33 25.94 5.12 17.28
N TYR A 34 25.45 3.91 17.51
CA TYR A 34 24.92 3.46 18.81
C TYR A 34 25.86 2.42 19.44
N THR A 35 26.05 2.51 20.75
CA THR A 35 26.75 1.50 21.54
C THR A 35 25.72 0.63 22.27
N ASN A 36 26.13 -0.57 22.69
CA ASN A 36 25.30 -1.44 23.53
C ASN A 36 24.81 -0.70 24.79
N GLU A 37 25.68 0.07 25.44
CA GLU A 37 25.34 0.87 26.62
C GLU A 37 24.26 1.91 26.31
N ARG A 38 24.39 2.63 25.19
CA ARG A 38 23.40 3.63 24.76
C ARG A 38 22.03 2.97 24.53
N ILE A 39 22.00 1.81 23.86
CA ILE A 39 20.78 1.04 23.61
C ILE A 39 20.16 0.59 24.93
N LEU A 40 20.95 0.00 25.83
CA LEU A 40 20.48 -0.45 27.14
C LEU A 40 19.94 0.71 27.97
N ASN A 41 20.60 1.88 27.96
CA ASN A 41 20.11 3.07 28.65
C ASN A 41 18.77 3.55 28.08
N THR A 42 18.63 3.59 26.74
CA THR A 42 17.38 3.98 26.08
C THR A 42 16.22 3.06 26.47
N ILE A 43 16.38 1.74 26.36
CA ILE A 43 15.29 0.80 26.71
C ILE A 43 14.97 0.80 28.20
N ASN A 44 15.97 1.10 29.05
CA ASN A 44 15.81 1.07 30.49
C ASN A 44 15.20 2.35 31.06
N SER A 45 15.19 3.45 30.31
CA SER A 45 14.69 4.76 30.76
C SER A 45 13.31 4.70 31.42
N HIS A 46 12.42 3.81 30.94
CA HIS A 46 11.04 3.69 31.42
C HIS A 46 10.71 2.34 32.11
N ARG A 47 11.70 1.46 32.31
CA ARG A 47 11.48 0.12 32.91
C ARG A 47 11.64 0.13 34.42
N ALA A 48 10.75 -0.57 35.13
CA ALA A 48 10.86 -0.79 36.58
C ALA A 48 12.03 -1.74 36.92
N ILE A 49 12.17 -2.85 36.18
CA ILE A 49 13.28 -3.79 36.30
C ILE A 49 14.19 -3.62 35.07
N LYS A 50 15.46 -3.30 35.29
CA LYS A 50 16.37 -2.92 34.21
C LYS A 50 16.91 -4.16 33.49
N ALA A 51 16.98 -4.10 32.16
CA ALA A 51 17.72 -5.08 31.38
C ALA A 51 19.22 -4.83 31.55
N THR A 52 19.96 -5.87 31.94
CA THR A 52 21.42 -5.85 32.13
C THR A 52 22.15 -6.42 30.91
N ARG A 53 21.49 -7.28 30.13
CA ARG A 53 22.02 -7.86 28.90
C ARG A 53 20.89 -8.17 27.92
N ILE A 54 21.16 -8.05 26.63
CA ILE A 54 20.27 -8.50 25.56
C ILE A 54 21.06 -9.41 24.63
N ASP A 55 20.53 -10.61 24.40
CA ASP A 55 21.11 -11.60 23.51
C ASP A 55 20.15 -11.86 22.35
N TYR A 56 20.60 -11.65 21.10
CA TYR A 56 19.78 -11.99 19.93
C TYR A 56 19.61 -13.49 19.79
N THR A 57 18.39 -13.91 19.46
CA THR A 57 18.03 -15.33 19.32
C THR A 57 17.68 -15.73 17.89
N GLY A 58 17.62 -14.77 16.96
CA GLY A 58 17.28 -15.04 15.57
C GLY A 58 17.75 -13.97 14.60
N GLY A 59 17.27 -14.08 13.36
CA GLY A 59 17.60 -13.16 12.26
C GLY A 59 16.90 -11.82 12.36
N LEU A 60 17.46 -10.81 11.69
CA LEU A 60 16.87 -9.48 11.54
C LEU A 60 15.59 -9.53 10.69
N ILE A 61 14.56 -8.81 11.11
CA ILE A 61 13.29 -8.65 10.42
C ILE A 61 13.14 -7.18 10.02
N TYR A 62 12.77 -6.95 8.77
CA TYR A 62 12.52 -5.60 8.24
C TYR A 62 11.02 -5.31 8.26
N GLY A 63 10.65 -4.12 8.73
CA GLY A 63 9.29 -3.59 8.62
C GLY A 63 9.16 -2.57 7.49
N SER A 64 8.08 -1.80 7.51
CA SER A 64 7.93 -0.64 6.63
C SER A 64 8.96 0.45 6.98
N ASP A 65 9.42 1.18 5.96
CA ASP A 65 10.33 2.32 6.10
C ASP A 65 11.64 1.98 6.85
N ASP A 66 11.95 2.75 7.88
CA ASP A 66 13.18 2.67 8.67
C ASP A 66 13.10 1.69 9.84
N PHE A 67 12.07 0.84 9.89
CA PHE A 67 11.87 -0.11 10.98
C PHE A 67 12.70 -1.39 10.82
N THR A 68 13.32 -1.80 11.91
CA THR A 68 13.92 -3.13 12.08
C THR A 68 13.53 -3.72 13.42
N GLU A 69 13.32 -5.03 13.45
CA GLU A 69 13.19 -5.77 14.69
C GLU A 69 14.03 -7.05 14.66
N ARG A 70 14.47 -7.47 15.84
CA ARG A 70 15.21 -8.72 15.98
C ARG A 70 14.80 -9.45 17.24
N PRO A 71 14.47 -10.75 17.17
CA PRO A 71 14.13 -11.53 18.35
C PRO A 71 15.33 -11.61 19.29
N ALA A 72 15.06 -11.43 20.58
CA ALA A 72 16.08 -11.36 21.62
C ALA A 72 15.55 -11.81 22.98
N ILE A 73 16.48 -12.17 23.85
CA ILE A 73 16.23 -12.42 25.27
C ILE A 73 16.89 -11.32 26.09
N ALA A 74 16.11 -10.64 26.92
CA ALA A 74 16.61 -9.69 27.90
C ALA A 74 16.86 -10.40 29.23
N THR A 75 18.09 -10.30 29.74
CA THR A 75 18.42 -10.64 31.14
C THR A 75 18.15 -9.42 32.00
N LEU A 76 17.41 -9.59 33.09
CA LEU A 76 16.97 -8.51 33.97
C LEU A 76 17.82 -8.42 35.24
N SER A 77 17.81 -7.25 35.90
CA SER A 77 18.62 -6.97 37.08
C SER A 77 18.29 -7.82 38.31
N ASP A 78 17.10 -8.42 38.35
CA ASP A 78 16.66 -9.35 39.39
C ASP A 78 17.03 -10.82 39.08
N GLY A 79 17.74 -11.07 37.97
CA GLY A 79 18.15 -12.40 37.51
C GLY A 79 17.11 -13.14 36.68
N SER A 80 15.93 -12.56 36.46
CA SER A 80 14.91 -13.12 35.56
C SER A 80 15.23 -12.84 34.08
N TYR A 81 14.48 -13.47 33.18
CA TYR A 81 14.63 -13.31 31.73
C TYR A 81 13.29 -13.01 31.08
N SER A 82 13.31 -12.21 30.01
CA SER A 82 12.15 -11.88 29.20
C SER A 82 12.45 -12.14 27.72
N GLN A 83 11.57 -12.91 27.07
CA GLN A 83 11.64 -13.15 25.62
C GLN A 83 10.87 -12.06 24.87
N GLY A 84 11.40 -11.62 23.74
CA GLY A 84 10.81 -10.53 22.99
C GLY A 84 11.62 -10.13 21.77
N TYR A 85 11.49 -8.86 21.40
CA TYR A 85 12.09 -8.29 20.21
C TYR A 85 12.72 -6.94 20.57
N LEU A 86 13.97 -6.76 20.17
CA LEU A 86 14.56 -5.44 20.13
C LEU A 86 14.16 -4.80 18.80
N GLN A 87 13.50 -3.65 18.89
CA GLN A 87 12.96 -2.92 17.75
C GLN A 87 13.65 -1.57 17.64
N SER A 88 13.83 -1.10 16.41
CA SER A 88 14.35 0.24 16.12
C SER A 88 13.63 0.89 14.95
N THR A 89 13.44 2.20 15.04
CA THR A 89 12.94 3.08 13.97
C THR A 89 13.90 4.23 13.73
N GLY A 90 13.85 4.80 12.53
CA GLY A 90 14.64 5.98 12.18
C GLY A 90 16.13 5.68 11.97
N ARG A 91 16.48 4.48 11.48
CA ARG A 91 17.87 4.01 11.23
C ARG A 91 18.73 4.99 10.42
N TRP A 92 18.12 5.76 9.51
CA TRP A 92 18.81 6.75 8.68
C TRP A 92 18.66 8.19 9.20
N SER A 93 18.03 8.36 10.36
CA SER A 93 17.74 9.65 10.97
C SER A 93 18.70 9.94 12.14
N ASN A 94 18.79 11.21 12.53
CA ASN A 94 19.57 11.61 13.72
C ASN A 94 18.88 11.22 15.03
N ASP A 95 17.61 10.82 14.98
CA ASP A 95 16.79 10.42 16.13
C ASP A 95 16.35 8.96 15.98
N VAL A 96 17.25 8.05 16.34
CA VAL A 96 16.97 6.60 16.33
C VAL A 96 16.28 6.25 17.64
N HIS A 97 15.07 5.71 17.53
CA HIS A 97 14.37 5.13 18.68
C HIS A 97 14.65 3.64 18.75
N VAL A 98 14.88 3.14 19.97
CA VAL A 98 15.12 1.73 20.25
C VAL A 98 14.25 1.32 21.44
N THR A 99 13.54 0.21 21.29
CA THR A 99 12.70 -0.35 22.35
C THR A 99 12.89 -1.86 22.44
N PHE A 100 12.67 -2.43 23.62
CA PHE A 100 12.48 -3.87 23.78
C PHE A 100 11.02 -4.12 24.10
N VAL A 101 10.35 -4.90 23.25
CA VAL A 101 8.97 -5.34 23.46
C VAL A 101 8.97 -6.84 23.74
N THR A 102 8.12 -7.27 24.66
CA THR A 102 7.88 -8.69 24.91
C THR A 102 7.12 -9.35 23.75
N GLU A 103 7.09 -10.68 23.70
CA GLU A 103 6.32 -11.40 22.67
C GLU A 103 4.83 -11.02 22.68
N ASP A 104 4.23 -10.91 23.87
CA ASP A 104 2.82 -10.53 24.04
C ASP A 104 2.56 -9.10 23.57
N GLU A 105 3.43 -8.15 23.93
CA GLU A 105 3.33 -6.76 23.48
C GLU A 105 3.44 -6.66 21.95
N ARG A 106 4.39 -7.39 21.35
CA ARG A 106 4.52 -7.42 19.89
C ARG A 106 3.30 -8.04 19.22
N LYS A 107 2.73 -9.10 19.78
CA LYS A 107 1.50 -9.71 19.24
C LYS A 107 0.35 -8.71 19.29
N ALA A 108 0.17 -8.01 20.41
CA ALA A 108 -0.86 -6.98 20.56
C ALA A 108 -0.65 -5.80 19.59
N GLN A 109 0.60 -5.37 19.36
CA GLN A 109 0.94 -4.36 18.36
C GLN A 109 0.51 -4.78 16.96
N LYS A 110 0.86 -6.00 16.54
CA LYS A 110 0.50 -6.54 15.22
C LYS A 110 -1.01 -6.67 15.02
N GLU A 111 -1.72 -7.19 16.02
CA GLU A 111 -3.18 -7.30 15.96
C GLU A 111 -3.85 -5.93 15.84
N LYS A 112 -3.31 -4.90 16.51
CA LYS A 112 -3.81 -3.53 16.38
C LYS A 112 -3.55 -2.95 14.99
N GLU A 113 -2.34 -3.12 14.45
CA GLU A 113 -1.97 -2.66 13.11
C GLU A 113 -2.83 -3.32 12.02
N GLU A 114 -3.05 -4.64 12.12
CA GLU A 114 -3.91 -5.38 11.19
C GLU A 114 -5.35 -4.86 11.22
N ARG A 115 -5.92 -4.61 12.41
CA ARG A 115 -7.27 -4.04 12.54
C ARG A 115 -7.36 -2.63 11.95
N GLU A 116 -6.36 -1.79 12.18
CA GLU A 116 -6.32 -0.43 11.61
C GLU A 116 -6.15 -0.45 10.08
N GLN A 117 -5.39 -1.41 9.54
CA GLN A 117 -5.27 -1.60 8.10
C GLN A 117 -6.58 -2.10 7.49
N GLN A 118 -7.24 -3.08 8.12
CA GLN A 118 -8.55 -3.57 7.68
C GLN A 118 -9.58 -2.45 7.66
N LYS A 119 -9.65 -1.66 8.73
CA LYS A 119 -10.55 -0.51 8.80
C LYS A 119 -10.28 0.51 7.69
N ARG A 120 -9.01 0.83 7.42
CA ARG A 120 -8.63 1.73 6.30
C ARG A 120 -9.07 1.19 4.94
N ILE A 121 -8.91 -0.12 4.71
CA ILE A 121 -9.34 -0.77 3.47
C ILE A 121 -10.87 -0.71 3.34
N GLU A 122 -11.61 -0.95 4.42
CA GLU A 122 -13.07 -0.85 4.45
C GLU A 122 -13.55 0.57 4.20
N ASP A 123 -12.93 1.57 4.84
CA ASP A 123 -13.26 2.98 4.64
C ASP A 123 -13.03 3.40 3.17
N ILE A 124 -11.91 3.02 2.55
CA ILE A 124 -11.63 3.27 1.13
C ILE A 124 -12.69 2.61 0.23
N LYS A 125 -13.06 1.36 0.53
CA LYS A 125 -14.09 0.64 -0.24
C LYS A 125 -15.45 1.33 -0.12
N ARG A 126 -15.84 1.75 1.08
CA ARG A 126 -17.09 2.47 1.33
C ARG A 126 -17.11 3.81 0.59
N GLU A 127 -16.04 4.60 0.69
CA GLU A 127 -15.94 5.88 -0.02
C GLU A 127 -16.05 5.70 -1.54
N ALA A 128 -15.38 4.68 -2.10
CA ALA A 128 -15.47 4.36 -3.51
C ALA A 128 -16.89 3.92 -3.93
N GLU A 129 -17.60 3.18 -3.08
CA GLU A 129 -18.99 2.76 -3.32
C GLU A 129 -19.96 3.94 -3.24
N GLU A 130 -19.84 4.80 -2.23
CA GLU A 130 -20.63 6.02 -2.10
C GLU A 130 -20.43 6.96 -3.30
N GLU A 131 -19.18 7.13 -3.75
CA GLU A 131 -18.89 7.93 -4.94
C GLU A 131 -19.49 7.30 -6.20
N SER A 132 -19.40 5.98 -6.35
CA SER A 132 -20.01 5.24 -7.46
C SER A 132 -21.53 5.45 -7.48
N ASN A 133 -22.20 5.27 -6.34
CA ASN A 133 -23.64 5.45 -6.19
C ASN A 133 -24.07 6.90 -6.49
N LYS A 134 -23.26 7.89 -6.07
CA LYS A 134 -23.51 9.30 -6.38
C LYS A 134 -23.42 9.55 -7.88
N ARG A 135 -22.36 9.07 -8.56
CA ARG A 135 -22.19 9.22 -10.01
C ARG A 135 -23.31 8.53 -10.79
N GLU A 136 -23.75 7.36 -10.33
CA GLU A 136 -24.89 6.64 -10.91
C GLU A 136 -26.18 7.46 -10.80
N LYS A 137 -26.47 7.97 -9.61
CA LYS A 137 -27.64 8.82 -9.40
C LYS A 137 -27.59 10.09 -10.27
N GLU A 138 -26.44 10.75 -10.34
CA GLU A 138 -26.25 11.95 -11.19
C GLU A 138 -26.47 11.64 -12.67
N PHE A 139 -25.96 10.51 -13.16
CA PHE A 139 -26.17 10.07 -14.54
C PHE A 139 -27.64 9.76 -14.85
N ASN A 140 -28.29 8.97 -13.99
CA ASN A 140 -29.68 8.53 -14.19
C ASN A 140 -30.70 9.68 -14.03
N THR A 141 -30.38 10.71 -13.25
CA THR A 141 -31.28 11.86 -13.00
C THR A 141 -30.91 13.11 -13.82
N ALA A 142 -29.92 13.02 -14.72
CA ALA A 142 -29.46 14.14 -15.54
C ALA A 142 -30.60 14.73 -16.40
N SER A 143 -31.00 15.97 -16.12
CA SER A 143 -32.09 16.64 -16.84
C SER A 143 -31.80 16.84 -18.32
N ILE A 144 -32.76 16.47 -19.19
CA ILE A 144 -32.71 16.72 -20.64
C ILE A 144 -32.61 18.22 -20.96
N LYS A 145 -33.15 19.10 -20.10
CA LYS A 145 -33.07 20.56 -20.31
C LYS A 145 -31.63 21.07 -20.20
N ARG A 146 -30.87 20.55 -19.25
CA ARG A 146 -29.46 20.95 -19.02
C ARG A 146 -28.52 20.21 -19.96
N PHE A 147 -28.73 18.90 -20.11
CA PHE A 147 -27.94 18.03 -20.97
C PHE A 147 -28.82 17.49 -22.09
N PRO A 148 -29.01 18.22 -23.20
CA PRO A 148 -29.90 17.79 -24.29
C PRO A 148 -29.29 16.71 -25.20
N TYR A 149 -27.97 16.49 -25.15
CA TYR A 149 -27.30 15.48 -25.96
C TYR A 149 -26.60 14.43 -25.09
N GLU A 150 -26.29 13.28 -25.69
CA GLU A 150 -25.51 12.20 -25.10
C GLU A 150 -24.44 11.76 -26.10
N ALA A 151 -23.18 11.67 -25.67
CA ALA A 151 -22.14 10.98 -26.42
C ALA A 151 -22.09 9.53 -25.99
N GLU A 152 -22.38 8.61 -26.91
CA GLU A 152 -22.24 7.17 -26.72
C GLU A 152 -20.98 6.68 -27.44
N LEU A 153 -20.03 6.17 -26.66
CA LEU A 153 -18.71 5.73 -27.08
C LEU A 153 -18.64 4.20 -27.08
N PHE A 154 -18.15 3.67 -28.19
CA PHE A 154 -17.90 2.26 -28.43
C PHE A 154 -16.44 2.04 -28.78
N CYS A 155 -15.93 0.87 -28.42
CA CYS A 155 -14.76 0.32 -29.05
C CYS A 155 -15.15 -0.88 -29.90
N TYR A 156 -14.44 -1.07 -31.00
CA TYR A 156 -14.67 -2.22 -31.85
C TYR A 156 -13.37 -2.65 -32.53
N ASP A 157 -13.27 -3.92 -32.89
CA ASP A 157 -12.23 -4.39 -33.79
C ASP A 157 -12.52 -3.89 -35.21
N SER A 158 -11.57 -3.18 -35.80
CA SER A 158 -11.68 -2.54 -37.12
C SER A 158 -11.81 -3.53 -38.28
N ARG A 159 -11.48 -4.80 -38.08
CA ARG A 159 -11.55 -5.87 -39.09
C ARG A 159 -12.82 -6.71 -38.95
N SER A 160 -13.18 -7.08 -37.72
CA SER A 160 -14.37 -7.92 -37.47
C SER A 160 -15.63 -7.13 -37.14
N PHE A 161 -15.50 -5.83 -36.82
CA PHE A 161 -16.57 -4.96 -36.30
C PHE A 161 -17.18 -5.45 -34.98
N GLU A 162 -16.53 -6.40 -34.29
CA GLU A 162 -16.97 -6.87 -32.99
C GLU A 162 -16.76 -5.79 -31.93
N LEU A 163 -17.77 -5.58 -31.10
CA LEU A 163 -17.72 -4.59 -30.02
C LEU A 163 -16.88 -5.10 -28.85
N TYR A 164 -16.01 -4.24 -28.34
CA TYR A 164 -15.25 -4.46 -27.12
C TYR A 164 -15.88 -3.66 -25.99
N MET A 165 -15.84 -4.23 -24.77
CA MET A 165 -16.14 -3.45 -23.58
C MET A 165 -15.21 -2.24 -23.53
N PRO A 166 -15.74 -1.01 -23.43
CA PRO A 166 -14.91 0.20 -23.46
C PRO A 166 -13.84 0.24 -22.36
N SER A 167 -14.08 -0.42 -21.23
CA SER A 167 -13.10 -0.61 -20.14
C SER A 167 -11.83 -1.34 -20.59
N SER A 168 -11.93 -2.23 -21.59
CA SER A 168 -10.80 -2.98 -22.15
C SER A 168 -9.95 -2.17 -23.12
N CYS A 169 -10.40 -1.00 -23.56
CA CYS A 169 -9.69 -0.18 -24.55
C CYS A 169 -8.82 0.92 -23.92
N ASN A 170 -8.75 1.00 -22.60
CA ASN A 170 -8.01 2.02 -21.85
C ASN A 170 -8.31 3.44 -22.38
N LEU A 171 -9.57 3.84 -22.31
CA LEU A 171 -10.04 5.12 -22.83
C LEU A 171 -9.69 6.28 -21.88
N SER A 172 -9.25 7.38 -22.47
CA SER A 172 -9.08 8.68 -21.84
C SER A 172 -10.04 9.68 -22.46
N VAL A 173 -10.73 10.46 -21.63
CA VAL A 173 -11.63 11.53 -22.07
C VAL A 173 -11.21 12.82 -21.42
N THR A 174 -11.12 13.88 -22.22
CA THR A 174 -10.77 15.22 -21.76
C THR A 174 -11.76 16.24 -22.30
N GLY A 175 -11.99 17.32 -21.55
CA GLY A 175 -12.93 18.40 -21.89
C GLY A 175 -14.08 18.52 -20.90
N ASN A 176 -15.15 19.19 -21.32
CA ASN A 176 -16.30 19.50 -20.46
C ASN A 176 -17.26 18.30 -20.41
N MET A 177 -17.01 17.38 -19.48
CA MET A 177 -17.83 16.19 -19.28
C MET A 177 -19.01 16.49 -18.35
N GLY A 178 -20.22 16.16 -18.77
CA GLY A 178 -21.37 16.05 -17.86
C GLY A 178 -21.39 14.70 -17.14
N PRO A 179 -22.52 14.35 -16.50
CA PRO A 179 -22.70 13.04 -15.87
C PRO A 179 -22.39 11.87 -16.82
N THR A 180 -21.79 10.79 -16.31
CA THR A 180 -21.34 9.66 -17.14
C THR A 180 -21.64 8.31 -16.50
N ASN A 181 -21.76 7.25 -17.31
CA ASN A 181 -21.86 5.87 -16.82
C ASN A 181 -20.49 5.19 -16.63
N PHE A 182 -19.40 5.95 -16.46
CA PHE A 182 -18.06 5.37 -16.45
C PHE A 182 -17.82 4.41 -15.29
N PHE A 183 -18.60 4.55 -14.20
CA PHE A 183 -18.64 3.64 -13.06
C PHE A 183 -19.03 2.20 -13.43
N ASP A 184 -19.88 2.00 -14.44
CA ASP A 184 -20.35 0.67 -14.85
C ASP A 184 -19.31 -0.01 -15.76
N LYS A 185 -18.51 -0.90 -15.20
CA LYS A 185 -17.45 -1.62 -15.92
C LYS A 185 -17.98 -2.64 -16.94
N GLN A 186 -19.25 -3.03 -16.85
CA GLN A 186 -19.89 -4.03 -17.71
C GLN A 186 -20.70 -3.41 -18.85
N ALA A 187 -20.92 -2.09 -18.81
CA ALA A 187 -21.65 -1.38 -19.86
C ALA A 187 -21.04 -1.65 -21.25
N PRO A 188 -21.85 -2.01 -22.26
CA PRO A 188 -21.39 -2.26 -23.63
C PRO A 188 -20.94 -0.98 -24.34
N SER A 189 -21.32 0.19 -23.81
CA SER A 189 -20.92 1.51 -24.29
C SER A 189 -20.72 2.47 -23.12
N LYS A 190 -19.87 3.48 -23.32
CA LYS A 190 -19.63 4.55 -22.35
C LYS A 190 -20.37 5.80 -22.79
N ARG A 191 -21.13 6.38 -21.88
CA ARG A 191 -22.08 7.45 -22.14
C ARG A 191 -21.71 8.68 -21.33
N ILE A 192 -21.73 9.84 -21.98
CA ILE A 192 -21.48 11.14 -21.37
C ILE A 192 -22.64 12.06 -21.73
N MET A 193 -23.30 12.60 -20.71
CA MET A 193 -24.33 13.62 -20.87
C MET A 193 -23.67 14.93 -21.29
N LEU A 194 -24.19 15.57 -22.34
CA LEU A 194 -23.60 16.77 -22.94
C LEU A 194 -24.54 17.96 -22.85
N GLU A 195 -23.99 19.11 -22.47
CA GLU A 195 -24.67 20.41 -22.58
C GLU A 195 -24.79 20.83 -24.06
N ARG A 196 -25.45 21.96 -24.34
CA ARG A 196 -25.62 22.45 -25.73
C ARG A 196 -24.29 22.74 -26.43
N ASN A 197 -23.37 23.32 -25.67
CA ASN A 197 -22.02 23.63 -26.10
C ASN A 197 -21.10 22.61 -25.42
N TYR A 198 -20.51 21.73 -26.21
CA TYR A 198 -19.62 20.70 -25.69
C TYR A 198 -18.33 20.67 -26.50
N LYS A 199 -17.26 20.24 -25.82
CA LYS A 199 -15.95 20.03 -26.43
C LYS A 199 -15.30 18.87 -25.73
N LEU A 200 -15.18 17.74 -26.42
CA LEU A 200 -14.61 16.52 -25.88
C LEU A 200 -13.57 15.93 -26.82
N LYS A 201 -12.53 15.36 -26.23
CA LYS A 201 -11.53 14.55 -26.91
C LYS A 201 -11.46 13.19 -26.23
N PHE A 202 -11.73 12.15 -27.00
CA PHE A 202 -11.55 10.75 -26.63
C PHE A 202 -10.23 10.26 -27.21
N MET A 203 -9.49 9.47 -26.44
CA MET A 203 -8.22 8.88 -26.84
C MET A 203 -8.08 7.49 -26.23
N MET A 204 -7.40 6.57 -26.92
CA MET A 204 -6.87 5.36 -26.27
C MET A 204 -5.51 5.68 -25.65
N TYR A 205 -5.26 5.27 -24.41
CA TYR A 205 -3.96 5.45 -23.74
C TYR A 205 -2.84 4.71 -24.49
N THR A 206 -3.15 3.53 -25.04
CA THR A 206 -2.21 2.73 -25.81
C THR A 206 -2.74 2.62 -27.23
N ALA A 207 -1.93 3.02 -28.21
CA ALA A 207 -2.26 2.84 -29.61
C ALA A 207 -2.48 1.34 -29.89
N ASN A 208 -3.60 1.02 -30.54
CA ASN A 208 -3.93 -0.35 -30.91
C ASN A 208 -4.28 -0.38 -32.41
N PRO A 209 -3.52 -1.12 -33.23
CA PRO A 209 -3.72 -1.12 -34.68
C PRO A 209 -4.97 -1.90 -35.13
N THR A 210 -5.60 -2.68 -34.25
CA THR A 210 -6.79 -3.47 -34.57
C THR A 210 -8.05 -2.93 -33.91
N ILE A 211 -7.96 -2.28 -32.75
CA ILE A 211 -9.10 -1.67 -32.05
C ILE A 211 -9.26 -0.21 -32.46
N ASN A 212 -10.47 0.18 -32.86
CA ASN A 212 -10.87 1.55 -33.13
C ASN A 212 -12.02 1.98 -32.21
N MET A 213 -12.33 3.28 -32.20
CA MET A 213 -13.42 3.88 -31.42
C MET A 213 -14.46 4.49 -32.34
N ARG A 214 -15.71 4.52 -31.88
CA ARG A 214 -16.80 5.29 -32.48
C ARG A 214 -17.51 6.08 -31.40
N VAL A 215 -17.83 7.33 -31.69
CA VAL A 215 -18.71 8.15 -30.85
C VAL A 215 -19.95 8.53 -31.65
N ASN A 216 -21.11 8.19 -31.12
CA ASN A 216 -22.40 8.68 -31.59
C ASN A 216 -22.86 9.82 -30.68
N ILE A 217 -23.34 10.91 -31.28
CA ILE A 217 -24.06 11.97 -30.58
C ILE A 217 -25.54 11.69 -30.75
N ILE A 218 -26.23 11.51 -29.63
CA ILE A 218 -27.64 11.20 -29.57
C ILE A 218 -28.38 12.41 -29.02
N SER A 219 -29.43 12.83 -29.70
CA SER A 219 -30.39 13.80 -29.17
C SER A 219 -31.24 13.11 -28.10
N ARG A 220 -31.15 13.54 -26.84
CA ARG A 220 -31.88 12.90 -25.74
C ARG A 220 -33.39 13.15 -25.80
N SER A 221 -33.85 14.18 -26.51
CA SER A 221 -35.27 14.44 -26.71
C SER A 221 -35.93 13.53 -27.74
N SER A 222 -35.16 13.04 -28.72
CA SER A 222 -35.69 12.24 -29.84
C SER A 222 -35.14 10.82 -29.91
N GLY A 223 -34.09 10.51 -29.14
CA GLY A 223 -33.37 9.22 -29.17
C GLY A 223 -32.60 8.97 -30.47
N LYS A 224 -32.51 9.95 -31.37
CA LYS A 224 -31.86 9.79 -32.68
C LYS A 224 -30.39 10.15 -32.61
N VAL A 225 -29.57 9.35 -33.30
CA VAL A 225 -28.18 9.71 -33.61
C VAL A 225 -28.20 10.90 -34.57
N ILE A 226 -27.60 12.01 -34.17
CA ILE A 226 -27.52 13.26 -34.95
C ILE A 226 -26.14 13.50 -35.54
N ALA A 227 -25.11 12.85 -35.00
CA ALA A 227 -23.76 12.84 -35.56
C ALA A 227 -23.04 11.56 -35.14
N SER A 228 -22.13 11.07 -35.98
CA SER A 228 -21.26 9.95 -35.66
C SER A 228 -19.84 10.28 -36.10
N LYS A 229 -18.85 9.86 -35.32
CA LYS A 229 -17.44 10.04 -35.66
C LYS A 229 -16.62 8.83 -35.25
N ASP A 230 -15.81 8.35 -36.18
CA ASP A 230 -14.88 7.25 -35.97
C ASP A 230 -13.47 7.78 -35.66
N GLY A 231 -12.72 7.00 -34.88
CA GLY A 231 -11.33 7.29 -34.55
C GLY A 231 -10.41 7.13 -35.77
N ASN A 232 -9.35 7.94 -35.78
CA ASN A 232 -8.28 7.84 -36.78
C ASN A 232 -7.18 6.85 -36.34
N TYR A 233 -6.13 6.70 -37.15
CA TYR A 233 -5.01 5.75 -36.95
C TYR A 233 -4.31 5.84 -35.58
N PHE A 234 -4.44 6.95 -34.85
CA PHE A 234 -3.90 7.14 -33.49
C PHE A 234 -4.96 6.97 -32.39
N ASN A 235 -6.13 6.45 -32.75
CA ASN A 235 -7.29 6.22 -31.89
C ASN A 235 -7.62 7.44 -31.03
N SER A 236 -7.89 8.56 -31.70
CA SER A 236 -8.45 9.76 -31.06
C SER A 236 -9.66 10.30 -31.81
N ILE A 237 -10.64 10.81 -31.06
CA ILE A 237 -11.86 11.42 -31.60
C ILE A 237 -12.06 12.76 -30.92
N PHE A 238 -12.23 13.81 -31.70
CA PHE A 238 -12.62 15.13 -31.22
C PHE A 238 -14.05 15.44 -31.65
N ILE A 239 -14.93 15.77 -30.70
CA ILE A 239 -16.29 16.23 -30.96
C ILE A 239 -16.50 17.61 -30.32
N ALA A 240 -17.21 18.48 -31.02
CA ALA A 240 -17.63 19.76 -30.50
C ALA A 240 -18.89 20.25 -31.24
N ASN A 241 -19.64 21.13 -30.58
CA ASN A 241 -20.76 21.89 -31.13
C ASN A 241 -20.76 23.29 -30.54
#